data_AF-A0A353GYZ5-F1
#
_entry.id   AF-A0A353GYZ5-F1
#
_cell.length_a   1.000
_cell.length_b   1.000
_cell.length_c   1.000
_cell.angle_alpha   90.00
_cell.angle_beta   90.00
_cell.angle_gamma   90.00
#
_symmetry.space_group_name_H-M   'P 1'
#
loop_
_entity.id
_entity.type
_entity.pdbx_description
1 polymer ?
#
loop_
_entity_poly.entity_id
_entity_poly.type
_entity_poly.pdbx_seq_one_letter_code
_entity_poly.pdbx_strand_id
1 'polypeptide(L)' 'MSINKNFVSLEILKEQIQTARNRMQQLWNEKGYTDTEVLNASIELDGLLNQYQLLEKEMNRCG' A
#
# COMPACT_ATOMS: atom_id res chain seq x y z
N MET A 1 -1.81 -27.07 -8.46
CA MET A 1 -2.35 -26.12 -7.47
C MET A 1 -1.92 -24.72 -7.85
N SER A 2 -2.74 -24.03 -8.65
CA SER A 2 -2.50 -22.62 -8.98
C SER A 2 -3.02 -21.79 -7.81
N ILE A 3 -2.21 -21.68 -6.75
CA ILE A 3 -2.47 -20.68 -5.72
C ILE A 3 -2.47 -19.35 -6.46
N ASN A 4 -3.64 -18.71 -6.50
CA ASN A 4 -3.89 -17.46 -7.21
C ASN A 4 -2.76 -16.47 -6.91
N LYS A 5 -1.84 -16.31 -7.85
CA LYS A 5 -0.68 -15.41 -7.74
C LYS A 5 -1.13 -14.00 -7.32
N ASN A 6 -2.29 -13.58 -7.82
CA ASN A 6 -2.97 -12.33 -7.48
C ASN A 6 -3.38 -12.23 -6.00
N PHE A 7 -3.80 -13.32 -5.36
CA PHE A 7 -4.22 -13.31 -3.95
C PHE A 7 -3.02 -13.12 -3.02
N VAL A 8 -1.93 -13.84 -3.30
CA VAL A 8 -0.65 -13.67 -2.58
C VAL A 8 -0.09 -12.25 -2.79
N SER A 9 -0.18 -11.72 -4.02
CA SER A 9 0.21 -10.34 -4.30
C SER A 9 -0.64 -9.30 -3.56
N LEU A 10 -1.95 -9.51 -3.45
CA LEU A 10 -2.85 -8.63 -2.69
C LEU A 10 -2.54 -8.61 -1.19
N GLU A 11 -2.30 -9.78 -0.58
CA GLU A 11 -1.94 -9.87 0.84
C GLU A 11 -0.61 -9.18 1.12
N ILE A 12 0.40 -9.43 0.27
CA ILE A 12 1.72 -8.76 0.37
C ILE A 12 1.60 -7.24 0.19
N LEU A 13 0.76 -6.76 -0.73
CA LEU A 13 0.49 -5.33 -0.90
C LEU A 13 -0.19 -4.73 0.33
N LYS A 14 -1.15 -5.45 0.93
CA LYS A 14 -1.83 -5.04 2.15
C LYS A 14 -0.86 -4.88 3.33
N GLU A 15 0.07 -5.81 3.47
CA GLU A 15 1.09 -5.77 4.52
C GLU A 15 2.08 -4.61 4.31
N GLN A 16 2.47 -4.36 3.05
CA GLN A 16 3.28 -3.18 2.70
C GLN A 16 2.54 -1.87 2.95
N ILE A 17 1.24 -1.79 2.63
CA ILE A 17 0.38 -0.63 2.92
C ILE A 17 0.30 -0.38 4.43
N GLN A 18 0.11 -1.42 5.24
CA GLN A 18 0.13 -1.27 6.71
C GLN A 18 1.48 -0.77 7.21
N THR A 19 2.58 -1.32 6.70
CA THR A 19 3.94 -0.93 7.09
C THR A 19 4.23 0.52 6.71
N ALA A 20 3.93 0.92 5.48
CA ALA A 20 4.09 2.29 5.00
C ALA A 20 3.23 3.28 5.80
N ARG A 21 1.98 2.91 6.10
CA ARG A 21 1.08 3.72 6.92
C ARG A 21 1.58 3.86 8.36
N ASN A 22 2.14 2.81 8.94
CA ASN A 22 2.70 2.83 10.29
C ASN A 22 3.95 3.73 10.34
N ARG A 23 4.86 3.60 9.36
CA ARG A 23 6.00 4.51 9.17
C ARG A 23 5.56 5.96 9.03
N MET A 24 4.57 6.23 8.17
CA MET A 24 4.03 7.56 7.99
C MET A 24 3.47 8.10 9.31
N GLN A 25 2.74 7.29 10.07
CA GLN A 25 2.17 7.70 11.36
C GLN A 25 3.24 7.95 12.43
N GLN A 26 4.32 7.17 12.46
CA GLN A 26 5.48 7.43 13.32
C GLN A 26 6.17 8.75 12.95
N LEU A 27 6.47 8.96 11.66
CA LEU A 27 7.05 10.21 11.16
C LEU A 27 6.15 11.40 11.48
N TRP A 28 4.83 11.22 11.37
CA TRP A 28 3.87 12.26 11.68
C TRP A 28 3.88 12.65 13.15
N ASN A 29 4.03 11.65 14.03
CA ASN A 29 4.12 11.84 15.48
C ASN A 29 5.46 12.44 15.91
N GLU A 30 6.57 12.10 15.24
CA GLU A 30 7.92 12.60 15.58
C GLU A 30 8.24 13.97 14.98
N LYS A 31 7.91 14.21 13.70
CA LYS A 31 8.39 15.38 12.94
C LYS A 31 7.29 16.35 12.51
N GLY A 32 6.03 15.93 12.53
CA GLY A 32 4.90 16.72 12.06
C GLY A 32 4.72 16.68 10.52
N TYR A 33 3.58 17.19 10.05
CA TYR A 33 3.06 17.03 8.68
C TYR A 33 3.97 17.57 7.57
N THR A 34 4.86 18.52 7.89
CA THR A 34 5.65 19.29 6.92
C THR A 34 6.97 18.66 6.52
N ASP A 35 7.31 17.51 7.08
CA ASP A 35 8.58 16.87 6.77
C ASP A 35 8.50 16.14 5.43
N THR A 36 9.53 16.35 4.60
CA THR A 36 9.65 15.70 3.28
C THR A 36 9.58 14.18 3.40
N GLU A 37 9.96 13.61 4.55
CA GLU A 37 9.82 12.17 4.83
C GLU A 37 8.36 11.71 4.91
N VAL A 38 7.45 12.51 5.48
CA VAL A 38 6.01 12.20 5.54
C VAL A 38 5.39 12.25 4.15
N LEU A 39 5.78 13.25 3.35
CA LEU A 39 5.39 13.37 1.94
C LEU A 39 5.87 12.18 1.12
N ASN A 40 7.13 11.77 1.28
CA ASN A 40 7.70 10.65 0.55
C ASN A 40 7.03 9.31 0.94
N ALA A 41 6.76 9.12 2.23
CA ALA A 41 5.99 7.97 2.73
C ALA A 41 4.56 7.94 2.18
N SER A 42 3.93 9.11 2.00
CA SER A 42 2.59 9.22 1.41
C SER A 42 2.59 8.83 -0.08
N ILE A 43 3.61 9.25 -0.84
CA ILE A 43 3.77 8.89 -2.27
C ILE A 43 3.97 7.38 -2.41
N GLU A 44 4.79 6.78 -1.55
CA GLU A 44 5.04 5.33 -1.55
C GLU A 44 3.76 4.55 -1.22
N LEU A 45 2.99 5.01 -0.23
CA LEU A 45 1.69 4.44 0.13
C LEU A 45 0.67 4.54 -1.01
N ASP A 46 0.60 5.67 -1.70
CA ASP A 46 -0.31 5.89 -2.83
C ASP A 46 0.00 4.94 -4.00
N GLY A 47 1.29 4.75 -4.31
CA GLY A 47 1.73 3.79 -5.32
C GLY A 47 1.30 2.35 -5.01
N LEU A 48 1.43 1.93 -3.74
CA LEU A 48 0.99 0.61 -3.29
C LEU A 48 -0.53 0.45 -3.35
N LEU A 49 -1.29 1.47 -2.95
CA LEU A 49 -2.75 1.51 -3.06
C LEU A 49 -3.23 1.42 -4.50
N ASN A 50 -2.55 2.11 -5.43
CA ASN A 50 -2.89 2.06 -6.84
C ASN A 50 -2.67 0.66 -7.43
N GLN A 51 -1.58 -0.02 -7.06
CA GLN A 51 -1.36 -1.42 -7.45
C GLN A 51 -2.42 -2.37 -6.86
N TYR A 52 -2.79 -2.16 -5.60
CA TYR A 52 -3.85 -2.93 -4.94
C TYR A 52 -5.19 -2.77 -5.68
N GLN A 53 -5.57 -1.53 -6.00
CA GLN A 53 -6.81 -1.27 -6.75
C GLN A 53 -6.78 -1.85 -8.17
N LEU A 54 -5.63 -1.84 -8.84
CA LEU A 54 -5.50 -2.44 -10.18
C LEU A 54 -5.71 -3.96 -10.13
N LEU A 55 -5.08 -4.63 -9.17
CA LEU A 55 -5.24 -6.08 -8.96
C LEU A 55 -6.65 -6.45 -8.50
N GLU A 56 -7.23 -5.67 -7.60
CA GLU A 56 -8.61 -5.86 -7.13
C GLU A 56 -9.60 -5.69 -8.29
N LYS A 57 -9.41 -4.65 -9.13
CA LYS A 57 -10.20 -4.46 -10.35
C LYS A 57 -10.03 -5.62 -11.33
N GLU A 58 -8.82 -6.10 -11.54
CA GLU A 58 -8.57 -7.24 -12.43
C GLU A 58 -9.27 -8.51 -11.94
N MET A 59 -9.28 -8.76 -10.63
CA MET A 59 -10.05 -9.85 -10.03
C MET A 59 -11.56 -9.64 -10.16
N ASN A 60 -12.08 -8.43 -9.97
CA ASN A 60 -13.52 -8.13 -10.06
C ASN A 60 -14.06 -8.06 -11.49
N ARG A 61 -13.22 -7.83 -12.51
CA ARG A 61 -13.65 -7.70 -13.92
C ARG A 61 -14.00 -9.04 -14.58
N CYS A 62 -13.62 -10.16 -13.97
CA CYS A 62 -13.93 -11.52 -14.42
C CYS A 62 -15.11 -12.16 -13.67
N GLY A 63 -15.88 -11.37 -12.91
CA GLY A 63 -17.10 -11.80 -12.22
C GLY A 63 -18.38 -11.55 -13.02
#